data_AF-A0A1H9V6J5-F1
#
_entry.id   AF-A0A1H9V6J5-F1
#
_cell.length_a   1.000
_cell.length_b   1.000
_cell.length_c   1.000
_cell.angle_alpha   90.00
_cell.angle_beta   90.00
_cell.angle_gamma   90.00
#
_symmetry.space_group_name_H-M   'P 1'
#
loop_
_entity.id
_entity.type
_entity.pdbx_description
1 polymer ?
#
loop_
_entity_poly.entity_id
_entity_poly.type
_entity_poly.pdbx_seq_one_letter_code
_entity_poly.pdbx_strand_id
1 'polypeptide(L)'
;MKVPFHFDRRLGIQIPALSASWDTYPRDIQEEVLYQWEHSRGHIPERIREIEEEINEKQQRLYEETDFDRSCRLNEQISERASVITDLWIWYRTGENIQVKQRTKN
;
A
#
# COMPACT_ATOMS: atom_id res chain seq x y z
N MET A 1 -7.32 -2.64 -25.71
CA MET A 1 -6.31 -3.20 -24.77
C MET A 1 -6.66 -2.65 -23.40
N LYS A 2 -6.59 -3.42 -22.30
CA LYS A 2 -6.94 -2.91 -20.96
C LYS A 2 -5.81 -3.28 -20.00
N VAL A 3 -5.42 -2.35 -19.14
CA VAL A 3 -4.47 -2.61 -18.06
C VAL A 3 -5.23 -3.19 -16.87
N PRO A 4 -4.90 -4.40 -16.41
CA PRO A 4 -5.54 -4.99 -15.24
C PRO A 4 -5.06 -4.31 -13.95
N PHE A 5 -5.92 -4.34 -12.93
CA PHE A 5 -5.57 -3.98 -11.57
C PHE A 5 -5.56 -5.25 -10.72
N HIS A 6 -4.64 -5.31 -9.77
CA HIS A 6 -4.54 -6.41 -8.82
C HIS A 6 -4.59 -5.90 -7.39
N PHE A 7 -5.31 -6.66 -6.55
CA PHE A 7 -5.36 -6.38 -5.13
C PHE A 7 -4.04 -6.77 -4.47
N ASP A 8 -3.30 -5.80 -3.97
CA ASP A 8 -2.15 -6.06 -3.11
C ASP A 8 -2.66 -6.32 -1.69
N ARG A 9 -2.60 -7.59 -1.25
CA ARG A 9 -3.09 -8.00 0.07
C ARG A 9 -2.37 -7.32 1.23
N ARG A 10 -1.09 -6.95 1.06
CA ARG A 10 -0.31 -6.29 2.10
C ARG A 10 -0.76 -4.84 2.25
N LEU A 11 -0.99 -4.15 1.13
CA LEU A 11 -1.39 -2.75 1.13
C LEU A 11 -2.90 -2.57 1.34
N GLY A 12 -3.72 -3.54 0.94
CA GLY A 12 -5.18 -3.47 1.02
C GLY A 12 -5.80 -2.61 -0.09
N ILE A 13 -5.12 -2.42 -1.22
CA ILE A 13 -5.59 -1.57 -2.34
C ILE A 13 -5.38 -2.24 -3.71
N GLN A 14 -6.08 -1.73 -4.72
CA GLN A 14 -5.91 -2.15 -6.12
C GLN A 14 -4.78 -1.37 -6.78
N ILE A 15 -3.80 -2.05 -7.39
CA ILE A 15 -2.64 -1.42 -8.03
C ILE A 15 -2.63 -1.78 -9.53
N PRO A 16 -2.35 -0.82 -10.43
CA PRO A 16 -2.26 -1.10 -11.87
C PRO A 16 -1.08 -2.05 -12.16
N ALA A 17 -1.34 -3.09 -12.94
CA ALA A 17 -0.35 -4.06 -13.39
C ALA A 17 0.11 -3.71 -14.81
N LEU A 18 1.08 -2.81 -14.90
CA LEU A 18 1.68 -2.40 -16.17
C LEU A 18 2.57 -3.52 -16.73
N SER A 19 2.29 -3.94 -17.96
CA SER A 19 3.08 -4.92 -18.72
C SER A 19 4.17 -4.29 -19.59
N ALA A 20 4.16 -2.96 -19.74
CA ALA A 20 5.09 -2.17 -20.52
C ALA A 20 5.36 -0.82 -19.84
N SER A 21 6.28 -0.02 -20.38
CA SER A 21 6.53 1.34 -19.89
C SER A 21 5.28 2.22 -20.06
N TRP A 22 5.03 3.10 -19.10
CA TRP A 22 3.84 3.98 -19.10
C TRP A 22 3.68 4.74 -20.43
N ASP A 23 4.77 5.30 -20.95
CA ASP A 23 4.78 6.11 -22.17
C ASP A 23 4.52 5.31 -23.45
N THR A 24 4.47 3.97 -23.37
CA THR A 24 4.16 3.11 -24.52
C THR A 24 2.67 2.81 -24.65
N TYR A 25 1.87 3.12 -23.62
CA TYR A 25 0.43 2.97 -23.69
C TYR A 25 -0.21 4.09 -24.52
N PRO A 26 -1.23 3.77 -25.34
CA PRO A 26 -2.07 4.78 -25.96
C PRO A 26 -2.71 5.73 -24.92
N ARG A 27 -2.91 7.00 -25.29
CA ARG A 27 -3.40 8.04 -24.37
C ARG A 27 -4.75 7.68 -23.74
N ASP A 28 -5.68 7.11 -24.51
CA ASP A 28 -6.98 6.64 -24.03
C ASP A 28 -6.84 5.59 -22.92
N ILE A 29 -5.85 4.68 -23.04
CA ILE A 29 -5.56 3.68 -22.01
C ILE A 29 -4.90 4.32 -20.79
N GLN A 30 -3.99 5.26 -20.99
CA GLN A 30 -3.38 6.02 -19.89
C GLN A 30 -4.45 6.76 -19.06
N GLU A 31 -5.41 7.42 -19.73
CA GLU A 31 -6.53 8.12 -19.09
C GLU A 31 -7.43 7.15 -18.31
N GLU A 32 -7.78 5.99 -18.88
CA GLU A 32 -8.57 4.96 -18.19
C GLU A 32 -7.86 4.46 -16.92
N VAL A 33 -6.55 4.20 -17.02
CA VAL A 33 -5.74 3.73 -15.88
C VAL A 33 -5.62 4.79 -14.82
N LEU A 34 -5.35 6.05 -15.19
CA LEU A 34 -5.28 7.17 -14.26
C LEU A 34 -6.60 7.33 -13.51
N TYR A 35 -7.73 7.27 -14.21
CA TYR A 35 -9.05 7.37 -13.61
C TYR A 35 -9.31 6.25 -12.57
N GLN A 36 -9.03 5.00 -12.91
CA GLN A 36 -9.19 3.86 -11.98
C GLN A 36 -8.19 3.95 -10.81
N TRP A 37 -6.98 4.41 -11.09
CA TRP A 37 -5.94 4.56 -10.07
C TRP A 37 -6.25 5.67 -9.07
N GLU A 38 -6.80 6.81 -9.51
CA GLU A 38 -7.28 7.87 -8.61
C GLU A 38 -8.37 7.33 -7.67
N HIS A 39 -9.32 6.54 -8.19
CA HIS A 39 -10.35 5.92 -7.35
C HIS A 39 -9.74 5.00 -6.29
N SER A 40 -8.79 4.13 -6.67
CA SER A 40 -8.10 3.26 -5.70
C SER A 40 -7.30 4.07 -4.66
N ARG A 41 -6.53 5.08 -5.12
CA ARG A 41 -5.72 5.93 -4.23
C ARG A 41 -6.54 6.76 -3.26
N GLY A 42 -7.75 7.16 -3.65
CA GLY A 42 -8.66 7.88 -2.76
C GLY A 42 -8.99 7.12 -1.47
N HIS A 43 -8.84 5.80 -1.45
CA HIS A 43 -9.06 4.95 -0.27
C HIS A 43 -7.82 4.80 0.63
N ILE A 44 -6.64 5.24 0.18
CA ILE A 44 -5.39 5.08 0.95
C ILE A 44 -5.45 5.78 2.32
N PRO A 45 -5.93 7.04 2.45
CA PRO A 45 -6.01 7.70 3.75
C PRO A 45 -6.84 6.91 4.77
N GLU A 46 -7.96 6.35 4.33
CA GLU A 46 -8.83 5.53 5.17
C GLU A 46 -8.12 4.23 5.57
N ARG A 47 -7.44 3.57 4.63
CA ARG A 47 -6.67 2.36 4.93
C ARG A 47 -5.52 2.61 5.91
N ILE A 48 -4.88 3.78 5.83
CA ILE A 48 -3.85 4.20 6.80
C ILE A 48 -4.46 4.32 8.20
N ARG A 49 -5.62 5.00 8.32
CA ARG A 49 -6.34 5.17 9.58
C ARG A 49 -6.66 3.83 10.25
N GLU A 50 -7.16 2.85 9.48
CA GLU A 50 -7.43 1.49 9.97
C GLU A 50 -6.17 0.81 10.53
N ILE A 51 -5.03 0.94 9.84
CA ILE A 51 -3.77 0.34 10.28
C ILE A 51 -3.22 1.06 11.52
N GLU A 52 -3.40 2.38 11.63
CA GLU A 52 -3.04 3.16 12.81
C GLU A 52 -3.85 2.70 14.04
N GLU A 53 -5.15 2.42 13.89
CA GLU A 53 -5.97 1.83 14.96
C GLU A 53 -5.43 0.46 15.38
N GLU A 54 -5.10 -0.42 14.42
CA GLU A 54 -4.48 -1.72 14.70
C GLU A 54 -3.13 -1.61 15.42
N ILE A 55 -2.34 -0.59 15.10
CA ILE A 55 -1.05 -0.30 15.76
C ILE A 55 -1.29 0.15 17.19
N ASN A 56 -2.22 1.09 17.41
CA ASN A 56 -2.53 1.63 18.73
C ASN A 56 -2.98 0.53 19.69
N GLU A 57 -3.84 -0.39 19.25
CA GLU A 57 -4.26 -1.55 20.04
C GLU A 57 -3.07 -2.45 20.43
N LYS A 58 -2.13 -2.69 19.50
CA LYS A 58 -0.95 -3.52 19.76
C LYS A 58 0.03 -2.82 20.67
N GLN A 59 0.19 -1.50 20.54
CA GLN A 59 1.02 -0.69 21.43
C GLN A 59 0.46 -0.69 22.86
N GLN A 60 -0.86 -0.59 23.03
CA GLN A 60 -1.48 -0.71 24.35
C GLN A 60 -1.20 -2.10 24.97
N ARG A 61 -1.36 -3.17 24.19
CA ARG A 61 -1.04 -4.53 24.65
C ARG A 61 0.44 -4.70 25.00
N LEU A 62 1.33 -4.12 24.20
CA LEU A 62 2.77 -4.14 24.45
C LEU A 62 3.12 -3.40 25.75
N TYR A 63 2.45 -2.29 26.04
CA TYR A 63 2.68 -1.50 27.25
C TYR A 63 2.38 -2.30 28.53
N GLU A 64 1.40 -3.20 28.48
CA GLU A 64 1.01 -4.06 29.61
C GLU A 64 1.76 -5.41 29.64
N GLU A 65 2.51 -5.74 28.58
CA GLU A 65 3.15 -7.05 28.43
C GLU A 65 4.48 -7.12 29.20
N THR A 66 4.65 -8.20 29.97
CA THR A 66 5.83 -8.42 30.82
C THR A 66 6.70 -9.57 30.31
N ASP A 67 6.15 -10.43 29.44
CA ASP A 67 6.90 -11.50 28.78
C ASP A 67 7.72 -10.93 27.61
N PHE A 68 9.04 -11.12 27.68
CA PHE A 68 9.98 -10.59 26.70
C PHE A 68 9.68 -11.09 25.27
N ASP A 69 9.44 -12.39 25.11
CA ASP A 69 9.21 -12.97 23.79
C ASP A 69 7.90 -12.47 23.17
N ARG A 70 6.84 -12.27 23.98
CA ARG A 70 5.58 -11.65 23.53
C ARG A 70 5.79 -10.19 23.14
N SER A 71 6.56 -9.44 23.93
CA SER A 71 6.91 -8.06 23.61
C SER A 71 7.68 -7.94 22.29
N CYS A 72 8.64 -8.83 22.02
CA CYS A 72 9.31 -8.90 20.73
C CYS A 72 8.34 -9.16 19.58
N ARG A 73 7.43 -10.14 19.72
CA ARG A 73 6.42 -10.45 18.70
C ARG A 73 5.46 -9.28 18.44
N LEU A 74 5.03 -8.57 19.49
CA LEU A 74 4.18 -7.38 19.36
C LEU A 74 4.93 -6.24 18.65
N ASN A 75 6.20 -6.02 18.98
CA ASN A 75 7.03 -5.02 18.29
C ASN A 75 7.23 -5.34 16.80
N GLU A 76 7.54 -6.59 16.45
CA GLU A 76 7.67 -7.03 15.06
C GLU A 76 6.38 -6.78 14.29
N GLN A 77 5.25 -7.13 14.91
CA GLN A 77 3.92 -6.87 14.40
C GLN A 77 3.62 -5.38 14.19
N ILE A 78 3.99 -4.50 15.13
CA ILE A 78 3.81 -3.05 14.98
C ILE A 78 4.66 -2.52 13.83
N SER A 79 5.93 -2.94 13.77
CA SER A 79 6.88 -2.54 12.72
C SER A 79 6.39 -2.97 11.32
N GLU A 80 5.87 -4.19 11.18
CA GLU A 80 5.32 -4.67 9.93
C GLU A 80 4.15 -3.79 9.46
N ARG A 81 3.23 -3.42 10.36
CA ARG A 81 2.08 -2.55 10.07
C ARG A 81 2.54 -1.13 9.69
N ALA A 82 3.50 -0.57 10.40
CA ALA A 82 4.09 0.74 10.07
C ALA A 82 4.79 0.74 8.69
N SER A 83 5.38 -0.39 8.30
CA SER A 83 5.95 -0.54 6.95
C SER A 83 4.88 -0.45 5.85
N VAL A 84 3.67 -0.97 6.11
CA VAL A 84 2.53 -0.87 5.19
C VAL A 84 2.07 0.58 5.05
N ILE A 85 1.95 1.32 6.16
CA ILE A 85 1.63 2.76 6.13
C ILE A 85 2.65 3.53 5.29
N THR A 86 3.95 3.23 5.46
CA THR A 86 5.02 3.89 4.71
C THR A 86 4.86 3.67 3.20
N ASP A 87 4.60 2.43 2.78
CA ASP A 87 4.41 2.10 1.38
C ASP A 87 3.11 2.71 0.81
N LEU A 88 2.04 2.75 1.59
CA LEU A 88 0.79 3.43 1.23
C LEU A 88 1.05 4.93 0.98
N TRP A 89 1.84 5.59 1.82
CA TRP A 89 2.23 6.98 1.59
C TRP A 89 3.08 7.18 0.33
N ILE A 90 3.93 6.21 -0.04
CA ILE A 90 4.67 6.26 -1.32
C ILE A 90 3.66 6.22 -2.47
N TRP A 91 2.71 5.29 -2.45
CA TRP A 91 1.70 5.16 -3.50
C TRP A 91 0.79 6.38 -3.60
N TYR A 92 0.35 6.94 -2.47
CA TYR A 92 -0.48 8.14 -2.43
C TYR A 92 0.21 9.33 -3.11
N ARG A 93 1.51 9.51 -2.86
CA ARG A 93 2.34 10.60 -3.43
C ARG A 93 2.80 10.35 -4.86
N THR A 94 2.90 9.09 -5.30
CA THR A 94 3.34 8.73 -6.67
C THR A 94 2.27 9.07 -7.72
N GLY A 95 1.09 9.50 -7.30
CA GLY A 95 0.00 9.94 -8.17
C GLY A 95 0.34 10.98 -9.23
N GLU A 96 1.28 11.87 -8.95
CA GLU A 96 1.67 12.95 -9.86
C GLU A 96 2.61 12.49 -10.99
N ASN A 97 3.24 11.32 -10.84
CA ASN A 97 4.09 10.70 -11.85
C ASN A 97 4.01 9.18 -11.67
N ILE A 98 3.13 8.50 -12.41
CA ILE A 98 3.08 7.03 -12.46
C ILE A 98 4.39 6.52 -13.05
N GLN A 99 5.43 6.43 -12.24
CA GLN A 99 6.59 5.58 -12.47
C GLN A 99 6.43 4.37 -11.57
N VAL A 100 5.56 3.44 -11.97
CA VAL A 100 5.42 2.16 -11.27
C VAL A 100 6.77 1.47 -11.34
N LYS A 101 7.50 1.47 -10.22
CA LYS A 101 8.69 0.64 -10.07
C LYS A 101 8.26 -0.79 -10.32
N GLN A 102 8.80 -1.38 -11.38
CA GLN A 102 8.64 -2.81 -11.61
C GLN A 102 9.25 -3.53 -10.41
N ARG A 103 8.41 -4.14 -9.57
CA ARG A 103 8.88 -5.11 -8.58
C ARG A 103 9.32 -6.34 -9.37
N THR A 104 10.59 -6.40 -9.70
CA THR A 104 11.25 -7.65 -10.10
C THR A 104 11.09 -8.61 -8.94
N LYS A 105 10.31 -9.68 -9.14
CA LYS A 105 10.30 -10.82 -8.21
C LYS A 105 11.66 -11.50 -8.33
N ASN A 106 12.46 -11.46 -7.26
CA ASN A 106 13.49 -12.46 -6.97
C ASN A 106 12.94 -13.41 -5.91
#